data_AF-A0A954X797-F1
#
_entry.id   AF-A0A954X797-F1
#
_cell.length_a   1.000
_cell.length_b   1.000
_cell.length_c   1.000
_cell.angle_alpha   90.00
_cell.angle_beta   90.00
_cell.angle_gamma   90.00
#
_symmetry.space_group_name_H-M   'P 1'
#
loop_
_entity.id
_entity.type
_entity.pdbx_description
1 polymer ?
#
loop_
_entity_poly.entity_id
_entity_poly.type
_entity_poly.pdbx_seq_one_letter_code
_entity_poly.pdbx_strand_id
1 'polypeptide(L)'
;MKSKTKLFLTRRALRDFADIEAFSRNQWGKRVARRYIADLEAGLERICDNPELLRPEPNLHPALRFYSVAKHLFVCDVDDNAIYLLTVLHASRDIPSRLHERSPDLKLEVEWLRGKLAESKNRGRGH
;
A
#
# COMPACT_ATOMS: atom_id res chain seq x y z
N MET A 1 16.49 -14.06 -15.58
CA MET A 1 16.14 -13.18 -14.44
C MET A 1 14.79 -12.55 -14.71
N LYS A 2 13.79 -12.74 -13.86
CA LYS A 2 12.59 -11.90 -13.92
C LYS A 2 12.99 -10.49 -13.48
N SER A 3 12.65 -9.47 -14.26
CA SER A 3 12.86 -8.08 -13.86
C SER A 3 11.88 -7.73 -12.73
N LYS A 4 12.37 -7.09 -11.68
CA LYS A 4 11.57 -6.63 -10.54
C LYS A 4 10.49 -5.65 -11.00
N THR A 5 9.25 -5.84 -10.55
CA THR A 5 8.15 -4.93 -10.87
C THR A 5 8.38 -3.57 -10.21
N LYS A 6 8.10 -2.48 -10.94
CA LYS A 6 8.28 -1.12 -10.41
C LYS A 6 7.25 -0.85 -9.32
N LEU A 7 7.68 -0.20 -8.24
CA LEU A 7 6.81 0.18 -7.13
C LEU A 7 6.72 1.70 -6.99
N PHE A 8 5.50 2.20 -6.83
CA PHE A 8 5.24 3.60 -6.53
C PHE A 8 4.42 3.70 -5.24
N LEU A 9 4.81 4.61 -4.35
CA LEU A 9 4.08 4.89 -3.12
C LEU A 9 3.33 6.20 -3.28
N THR A 10 2.05 6.21 -2.89
CA THR A 10 1.30 7.47 -2.78
C THR A 10 1.82 8.29 -1.59
N ARG A 11 1.47 9.58 -1.58
CA ARG A 11 1.70 10.44 -0.38
C ARG A 11 1.01 9.87 0.86
N ARG A 12 -0.13 9.20 0.70
CA ARG A 12 -0.86 8.57 1.79
C ARG A 12 -0.07 7.40 2.36
N ALA A 13 0.39 6.48 1.52
CA ALA A 13 1.23 5.37 1.95
C ALA A 13 2.49 5.86 2.68
N LEU A 14 3.20 6.86 2.14
CA LEU A 14 4.37 7.45 2.81
C LEU A 14 4.03 8.01 4.21
N ARG A 15 2.88 8.67 4.36
CA ARG A 15 2.41 9.14 5.67
C ARG A 15 2.07 7.98 6.59
N ASP A 16 1.40 6.94 6.10
CA ASP A 16 1.07 5.76 6.90
C ASP A 16 2.34 5.10 7.47
N PHE A 17 3.41 4.96 6.68
CA PHE A 17 4.71 4.47 7.18
C PHE A 17 5.30 5.35 8.29
N ALA A 18 5.27 6.67 8.11
CA ALA A 18 5.76 7.61 9.12
C ALA A 18 4.95 7.53 10.43
N ASP A 19 3.63 7.42 10.31
CA ASP A 19 2.73 7.29 11.46
C ASP A 19 2.94 5.95 12.19
N ILE A 20 3.12 4.86 11.44
CA ILE A 20 3.44 3.52 11.99
C ILE A 20 4.78 3.56 12.74
N GLU A 21 5.82 4.18 12.17
CA GLU A 21 7.13 4.30 12.82
C GLU A 21 7.02 5.13 14.11
N ALA A 22 6.37 6.30 14.05
CA ALA A 22 6.21 7.20 15.17
C ALA A 22 5.42 6.54 16.32
N PHE A 23 4.30 5.89 16.00
CA PHE A 23 3.50 5.13 16.95
C PHE A 23 4.31 3.98 17.57
N SER A 24 4.97 3.17 16.74
CA SER A 24 5.75 2.02 17.22
C SER A 24 6.91 2.45 18.12
N ARG A 25 7.55 3.58 17.78
CA ARG A 25 8.65 4.15 18.57
C ARG A 25 8.15 4.65 19.92
N ASN A 26 7.00 5.33 19.94
CA ASN A 26 6.41 5.85 21.18
C ASN A 26 5.96 4.72 22.11
N GLN A 27 5.37 3.66 21.55
CA GLN A 27 4.80 2.57 22.32
C GLN A 27 5.84 1.53 22.79
N TRP A 28 6.84 1.21 21.95
CA TRP A 28 7.76 0.07 22.17
C TRP A 28 9.24 0.42 21.99
N GLY A 29 9.56 1.69 21.77
CA GLY A 29 10.93 2.17 21.63
C GLY A 29 11.51 2.00 20.22
N LYS A 30 12.60 2.73 19.97
CA LYS A 30 13.24 2.88 18.65
C LYS A 30 13.65 1.56 17.99
N ARG A 31 14.14 0.60 18.77
CA ARG A 31 14.61 -0.69 18.23
C ARG A 31 13.46 -1.50 17.64
N VAL A 32 12.32 -1.55 18.33
CA VAL A 32 11.13 -2.27 17.87
C VAL A 32 10.56 -1.59 16.63
N ALA A 33 10.45 -0.25 16.64
CA ALA A 33 9.98 0.52 15.49
C ALA A 33 10.81 0.26 14.23
N ARG A 34 12.15 0.33 14.34
CA ARG A 34 13.03 0.08 13.19
C ARG A 34 12.86 -1.31 12.60
N ARG A 35 12.80 -2.35 13.45
CA ARG A 35 12.59 -3.73 12.98
C ARG A 35 11.25 -3.86 12.28
N TYR A 36 10.21 -3.25 12.86
CA TYR A 36 8.87 -3.32 12.29
C TYR A 36 8.77 -2.65 10.91
N ILE A 37 9.40 -1.48 10.73
CA ILE A 37 9.48 -0.83 9.42
C ILE A 37 10.28 -1.67 8.42
N ALA A 38 11.40 -2.25 8.84
CA ALA A 38 12.18 -3.15 7.98
C ALA A 38 11.37 -4.38 7.51
N ASP A 39 10.50 -4.93 8.37
CA ASP A 39 9.61 -6.03 7.99
C ASP A 39 8.59 -5.59 6.92
N LEU A 40 8.06 -4.36 7.01
CA LEU A 40 7.17 -3.79 6.01
C LEU A 40 7.90 -3.53 4.69
N GLU A 41 9.10 -2.95 4.72
CA GLU A 41 9.95 -2.72 3.54
C GLU A 41 10.31 -4.03 2.83
N ALA A 42 10.71 -5.06 3.59
CA ALA A 42 10.94 -6.39 3.03
C ALA A 42 9.65 -6.98 2.42
N GLY A 43 8.48 -6.67 2.97
CA GLY A 43 7.19 -6.99 2.36
C GLY A 43 7.01 -6.33 0.99
N LEU A 44 7.39 -5.05 0.85
CA LEU A 44 7.35 -4.34 -0.43
C LEU A 44 8.29 -4.97 -1.45
N GLU A 45 9.50 -5.37 -1.04
CA GLU A 45 10.43 -6.06 -1.91
C GLU A 45 9.86 -7.38 -2.42
N ARG A 46 9.26 -8.19 -1.53
CA ARG A 46 8.65 -9.48 -1.90
C ARG A 46 7.56 -9.33 -2.96
N ILE A 47 6.67 -8.34 -2.83
CA ILE A 47 5.60 -8.13 -3.83
C ILE A 47 6.13 -7.58 -5.15
N CYS A 48 7.26 -6.85 -5.14
CA CYS A 48 7.91 -6.41 -6.38
C CYS A 48 8.57 -7.58 -7.12
N ASP A 49 9.14 -8.52 -6.36
CA ASP A 49 9.79 -9.71 -6.91
C ASP A 49 8.76 -10.76 -7.34
N ASN A 50 7.61 -10.82 -6.66
CA ASN A 50 6.53 -11.79 -6.89
C ASN A 50 5.15 -11.11 -6.81
N PRO A 51 4.73 -10.36 -7.85
CA PRO A 51 3.44 -9.67 -7.86
C PRO A 51 2.23 -10.58 -7.65
N GLU A 52 2.33 -11.88 -7.94
CA GLU A 52 1.29 -12.89 -7.69
C GLU A 52 0.96 -13.10 -6.19
N LEU A 53 1.80 -12.61 -5.28
CA LEU A 53 1.52 -12.60 -3.85
C LEU A 53 0.41 -11.60 -3.48
N LEU A 54 0.16 -10.62 -4.33
CA LEU A 54 -0.93 -9.66 -4.18
C LEU A 54 -2.26 -10.35 -4.51
N ARG A 55 -3.09 -10.56 -3.48
CA ARG A 55 -4.36 -11.31 -3.63
C ARG A 55 -5.54 -10.37 -3.86
N PRO A 56 -6.50 -10.73 -4.71
CA PRO A 56 -7.79 -10.05 -4.74
C PRO A 56 -8.56 -10.37 -3.45
N GLU A 57 -9.33 -9.40 -2.95
CA GLU A 57 -10.29 -9.62 -1.87
C GLU A 57 -11.62 -9.00 -2.33
N PRO A 58 -12.47 -9.76 -3.05
CA PRO A 58 -13.69 -9.24 -3.64
C PRO A 58 -14.65 -8.61 -2.62
N ASN A 59 -14.62 -9.10 -1.37
CA ASN A 59 -15.41 -8.57 -0.27
C ASN A 59 -14.97 -7.16 0.17
N LEU A 60 -13.70 -6.79 -0.08
CA LEU A 60 -13.18 -5.45 0.21
C LEU A 60 -13.23 -4.54 -1.01
N HIS A 61 -12.64 -4.97 -2.13
CA HIS A 61 -12.70 -4.25 -3.40
C HIS A 61 -12.21 -5.14 -4.57
N PRO A 62 -13.00 -5.33 -5.64
CA PRO A 62 -12.65 -6.25 -6.73
C PRO A 62 -11.45 -5.81 -7.58
N ALA A 63 -11.22 -4.50 -7.71
CA ALA A 63 -10.12 -3.96 -8.51
C ALA A 63 -8.79 -3.88 -7.77
N LEU A 64 -8.79 -3.95 -6.44
CA LEU A 64 -7.56 -3.78 -5.65
C LEU A 64 -6.92 -5.14 -5.37
N ARG A 65 -5.66 -5.08 -4.94
CA ARG A 65 -4.91 -6.22 -4.47
C ARG A 65 -4.34 -5.96 -3.09
N PHE A 66 -4.17 -7.03 -2.35
CA PHE A 66 -3.88 -6.97 -0.93
C PHE A 66 -2.71 -7.87 -0.57
N TYR A 67 -1.87 -7.42 0.35
CA TYR A 67 -0.79 -8.23 0.91
C TYR A 67 -0.60 -7.90 2.39
N SER A 68 -0.64 -8.93 3.23
CA SER A 68 -0.53 -8.76 4.68
C SER A 68 0.92 -8.90 5.13
N VAL A 69 1.37 -7.97 5.97
CA VAL A 69 2.66 -8.02 6.66
C VAL A 69 2.44 -7.75 8.13
N ALA A 70 2.66 -8.76 8.96
CA ALA A 70 2.36 -8.72 10.39
C ALA A 70 0.94 -8.22 10.66
N LYS A 71 0.78 -7.07 11.34
CA LYS A 71 -0.53 -6.48 11.67
C LYS A 71 -1.02 -5.47 10.64
N HIS A 72 -0.30 -5.27 9.53
CA HIS A 72 -0.69 -4.32 8.50
C HIS A 72 -1.07 -4.99 7.18
N LEU A 73 -1.96 -4.34 6.45
CA LEU A 73 -2.46 -4.73 5.15
C LEU A 73 -2.04 -3.68 4.13
N PHE A 74 -1.24 -4.08 3.16
CA PHE A 74 -0.95 -3.27 1.99
C PHE A 74 -2.15 -3.31 1.06
N VAL A 75 -2.60 -2.12 0.66
CA VAL A 75 -3.66 -1.94 -0.34
C VAL A 75 -3.02 -1.41 -1.60
N CYS A 76 -3.03 -2.22 -2.65
CA CYS A 76 -2.35 -1.95 -3.90
C CYS A 76 -3.33 -1.87 -5.08
N ASP A 77 -3.00 -1.02 -6.05
CA ASP A 77 -3.43 -1.18 -7.44
C ASP A 77 -2.26 -1.75 -8.25
N VAL A 78 -2.56 -2.49 -9.31
CA VAL A 78 -1.54 -3.14 -10.15
C VAL A 78 -1.94 -2.99 -11.61
N ASP A 79 -0.99 -2.53 -12.43
CA ASP A 79 -1.08 -2.59 -13.90
C ASP A 79 0.05 -3.46 -14.47
N ASP A 80 0.10 -3.61 -15.79
CA ASP A 80 1.08 -4.47 -16.47
C ASP A 80 2.55 -4.08 -16.21
N ASN A 81 2.81 -2.87 -15.71
CA ASN A 81 4.15 -2.31 -15.57
C ASN A 81 4.55 -1.99 -14.13
N ALA A 82 3.60 -1.88 -13.21
CA ALA A 82 3.88 -1.39 -11.87
C ALA A 82 2.85 -1.80 -10.81
N ILE A 83 3.32 -1.79 -9.56
CA ILE A 83 2.53 -1.84 -8.34
C ILE A 83 2.44 -0.42 -7.78
N TYR A 84 1.25 -0.02 -7.37
CA TYR A 84 1.00 1.26 -6.69
C TYR A 84 0.51 0.97 -5.29
N LEU A 85 1.35 1.23 -4.28
CA LEU A 85 0.94 1.13 -2.89
C LEU A 85 0.11 2.36 -2.51
N LEU A 86 -1.17 2.15 -2.29
CA LEU A 86 -2.14 3.21 -2.06
C LEU A 86 -2.17 3.65 -0.60
N THR A 87 -2.19 2.69 0.33
CA THR A 87 -2.22 2.91 1.79
C THR A 87 -1.79 1.63 2.53
N VAL A 88 -1.42 1.79 3.81
CA VAL A 88 -1.09 0.69 4.73
C VAL A 88 -2.05 0.75 5.92
N LEU A 89 -2.96 -0.23 6.01
CA LEU A 89 -4.00 -0.29 7.05
C LEU A 89 -3.59 -1.21 8.19
N HIS A 90 -3.95 -0.90 9.43
CA HIS A 90 -3.79 -1.82 10.56
C HIS A 90 -4.92 -2.85 10.56
N ALA A 91 -4.61 -4.11 10.25
CA ALA A 91 -5.58 -5.17 9.96
C ALA A 91 -6.64 -5.36 11.05
N SER A 92 -6.31 -5.25 12.33
CA SER A 92 -7.28 -5.44 13.41
C SER A 92 -8.05 -4.18 13.83
N ARG A 93 -7.59 -2.99 13.45
CA ARG A 93 -8.20 -1.71 13.86
C ARG A 93 -9.00 -1.06 12.74
N ASP A 94 -8.59 -1.30 11.50
CA ASP A 94 -9.14 -0.63 10.33
C ASP A 94 -10.03 -1.54 9.47
N ILE A 95 -9.87 -2.88 9.56
CA ILE A 95 -10.75 -3.84 8.88
C ILE A 95 -12.13 -3.94 9.54
N PRO A 96 -12.29 -3.88 10.88
CA PRO A 96 -13.63 -3.84 11.49
C PRO A 96 -14.47 -2.66 10.97
N SER A 97 -13.82 -1.52 10.72
CA SER A 97 -14.41 -0.29 10.17
C SER A 97 -14.89 -0.42 8.72
N ARG A 98 -14.50 -1.50 8.01
CA ARG A 98 -14.95 -1.80 6.63
C ARG A 98 -16.23 -2.64 6.59
N LEU A 99 -16.74 -3.14 7.71
CA LEU A 99 -17.95 -3.98 7.71
C LEU A 99 -19.27 -3.18 7.72
N HIS A 100 -19.26 -1.84 7.80
CA HIS A 100 -20.52 -1.07 7.75
C HIS A 100 -20.54 0.31 7.05
N GLU A 101 -19.47 1.12 6.96
CA GLU A 101 -19.70 2.57 6.68
C GLU A 101 -18.77 3.36 5.72
N ARG A 102 -17.75 2.78 5.05
CA ARG A 102 -16.79 3.59 4.24
C ARG A 102 -16.57 3.15 2.80
N SER A 103 -17.60 2.64 2.13
CA SER A 103 -17.52 2.20 0.73
C SER A 103 -17.42 3.31 -0.35
N PRO A 104 -18.00 4.52 -0.19
CA PRO A 104 -17.94 5.54 -1.26
C PRO A 104 -16.59 6.27 -1.36
N ASP A 105 -15.99 6.70 -0.24
CA ASP A 105 -14.82 7.59 -0.25
C ASP A 105 -13.55 6.87 -0.72
N LEU A 106 -13.41 5.59 -0.40
CA LEU A 106 -12.29 4.76 -0.84
C LEU A 106 -12.29 4.52 -2.35
N LYS A 107 -13.45 4.46 -2.99
CA LYS A 107 -13.54 4.35 -4.46
C LYS A 107 -13.09 5.63 -5.14
N LEU A 108 -13.58 6.78 -4.67
CA LEU A 108 -13.24 8.09 -5.22
C LEU A 108 -11.77 8.44 -4.99
N GLU A 109 -11.20 8.11 -3.84
CA GLU A 109 -9.79 8.36 -3.54
C GLU A 109 -8.87 7.50 -4.42
N VAL A 110 -9.24 6.24 -4.68
CA VAL A 110 -8.51 5.36 -5.61
C VAL A 110 -8.61 5.85 -7.06
N GLU A 111 -9.81 6.19 -7.55
CA GLU A 111 -10.00 6.71 -8.91
C GLU A 111 -9.27 8.03 -9.13
N TRP A 112 -9.28 8.93 -8.13
CA TRP A 112 -8.56 10.20 -8.19
C TRP A 112 -7.04 10.03 -8.19
N LEU A 113 -6.52 9.10 -7.37
CA LEU A 113 -5.09 8.78 -7.35
C LEU A 113 -4.62 8.16 -8.67
N ARG A 114 -5.46 7.35 -9.34
CA ARG A 114 -5.17 6.83 -10.70
C ARG A 114 -4.97 7.97 -11.69
N GLY A 115 -5.89 8.95 -11.71
CA GLY A 115 -5.79 10.13 -12.58
C GLY A 115 -4.52 10.94 -12.31
N LYS A 116 -4.26 11.28 -11.04
CA LYS A 116 -3.09 12.10 -10.67
C LYS A 116 -1.73 11.42 -10.93
N LEU A 117 -1.62 10.12 -10.68
CA LEU A 117 -0.37 9.39 -10.93
C LEU A 117 -0.12 9.18 -12.43
N ALA A 118 -1.17 8.95 -13.23
CA ALA A 118 -1.08 8.89 -14.69
C ALA A 118 -0.65 10.23 -15.29
N GLU A 119 -1.21 11.35 -14.81
CA GLU A 119 -0.81 12.70 -15.23
C GLU A 119 0.64 13.02 -14.85
N SER A 120 1.10 12.60 -13.66
CA SER A 120 2.48 12.78 -13.21
C SER A 120 3.47 11.98 -14.08
N LYS A 121 3.10 10.75 -14.49
CA LYS A 121 3.89 9.94 -15.45
C LYS A 121 3.96 10.56 -16.86
N ASN A 122 2.91 11.25 -17.31
CA ASN A 122 2.87 11.81 -18.66
C ASN A 122 3.67 13.13 -18.81
N ARG A 123 3.92 13.85 -17.71
CA ARG A 123 4.76 15.08 -17.72
C ARG A 123 6.26 14.81 -17.83
N GLY A 124 6.70 13.56 -17.77
CA GLY A 124 8.11 13.15 -17.89
C GLY A 124 8.48 12.49 -19.23
N ARG A 125 7.56 12.42 -20.20
CA ARG A 125 7.75 11.78 -21.53
C ARG A 125 7.66 12.75 -22.70
N GLY A 126 7.87 14.05 -22.44
CA GLY A 126 8.00 15.07 -23.47
C GLY A 126 9.39 15.71 -23.39
N HIS A 127 10.39 15.05 -23.98
CA HIS A 127 11.61 15.67 -24.48
C HIS A 127 12.02 14.93 -25.75
#